data_AF-A0AAV9D414-F1
#
_entry.id   AF-A0AAV9D414-F1
#
_cell.length_a   1.000
_cell.length_b   1.000
_cell.length_c   1.000
_cell.angle_alpha   90.00
_cell.angle_beta   90.00
_cell.angle_gamma   90.00
#
_symmetry.space_group_name_H-M   'P 1'
#
loop_
_entity.id
_entity.type
_entity.pdbx_description
1 polymer ?
#
loop_
_entity_poly.entity_id
_entity_poly.type
_entity_poly.pdbx_seq_one_letter_code
_entity_poly.pdbx_strand_id
1 'polypeptide(L)'
;MRRRLNLQFIENRRARKLSYGKRKNGLLKKSNDLSVLCDVQVCTIVHSIDHPNNLVLWPSLAEAQALVEKFEALPSHKKHVLEHKEFLSGDNEKLKRKLEKQEKVNREVELKVLLRKIFNNEALDETSVDDLRDLNKKLEMREEEIERQLKLVRESTSLAAEASKEARPNLPDLNELPPEEY
;
A
#
# COMPACT_ATOMS: atom_id res chain seq x y z
N MET A 1 23.74 17.13 -1.75
CA MET A 1 22.46 16.40 -1.76
C MET A 1 22.47 15.37 -2.90
N ARG A 2 22.22 14.08 -2.63
CA ARG A 2 22.20 13.04 -3.68
C ARG A 2 20.83 13.09 -4.38
N ARG A 3 20.78 13.59 -5.62
CA ARG A 3 19.53 13.62 -6.40
C ARG A 3 19.02 12.19 -6.57
N ARG A 4 17.74 11.96 -6.27
CA ARG A 4 17.08 10.69 -6.54
C ARG A 4 17.11 10.47 -8.06
N LEU A 5 17.72 9.37 -8.50
CA LEU A 5 17.80 9.02 -9.91
C LEU A 5 16.67 8.04 -10.24
N ASN A 6 15.96 8.28 -11.34
CA ASN A 6 15.06 7.29 -11.91
C ASN A 6 15.92 6.14 -12.46
N LEU A 7 15.60 4.90 -12.08
CA LEU A 7 16.26 3.69 -12.56
C LEU A 7 15.74 3.32 -13.96
N GLN A 8 16.07 4.15 -14.95
CA GLN A 8 15.73 3.96 -16.35
C GLN A 8 16.98 4.10 -17.22
N PHE A 9 16.88 3.67 -18.48
CA PHE A 9 17.96 3.83 -19.43
C PHE A 9 18.34 5.31 -19.61
N ILE A 10 19.63 5.60 -19.59
CA ILE A 10 20.14 6.97 -19.80
C ILE A 10 20.35 7.17 -21.29
N GLU A 11 19.43 7.85 -21.96
CA GLU A 11 19.50 8.05 -23.43
C GLU A 11 20.74 8.82 -23.87
N ASN A 12 21.10 9.87 -23.12
CA ASN A 12 22.28 10.67 -23.43
C ASN A 12 23.57 9.85 -23.26
N ARG A 13 24.23 9.56 -24.40
CA ARG A 13 25.43 8.72 -24.45
C ARG A 13 26.58 9.21 -23.57
N ARG A 14 26.85 10.53 -23.54
CA ARG A 14 27.94 11.09 -22.71
C ARG A 14 27.64 10.90 -21.22
N ALA A 15 26.41 11.23 -20.81
CA ALA A 15 25.97 11.05 -19.43
C ALA A 15 25.97 9.57 -19.02
N ARG A 16 25.53 8.67 -19.93
CA ARG A 16 25.54 7.22 -19.73
C ARG A 16 26.96 6.70 -19.54
N LYS A 17 27.93 7.10 -20.37
CA LYS A 17 29.34 6.70 -20.24
C LYS A 17 29.96 7.16 -18.91
N LEU A 18 29.70 8.40 -18.50
CA LEU A 18 30.17 8.93 -17.20
C LEU A 18 29.54 8.17 -16.02
N SER A 19 28.23 7.91 -16.10
CA SER A 19 27.50 7.14 -15.09
C SER A 19 28.02 5.69 -15.03
N TYR A 20 28.24 5.05 -16.17
CA TYR A 20 28.82 3.71 -16.27
C TYR A 20 30.17 3.63 -15.55
N GLY A 21 31.11 4.52 -15.86
CA GLY A 21 32.42 4.52 -15.21
C GLY A 21 32.33 4.63 -13.68
N LYS A 22 31.53 5.59 -13.18
CA LYS A 22 31.34 5.79 -11.74
C LYS A 22 30.64 4.60 -11.06
N ARG A 23 29.54 4.10 -11.64
CA ARG A 23 28.76 3.01 -11.08
C ARG A 23 29.50 1.68 -11.15
N LYS A 24 30.19 1.39 -12.25
CA LYS A 24 31.04 0.20 -12.41
C LYS A 24 32.10 0.15 -11.31
N ASN A 25 32.84 1.23 -11.11
CA ASN A 25 33.89 1.27 -10.09
C ASN A 25 33.31 1.14 -8.67
N GLY A 26 32.15 1.78 -8.42
CA GLY A 26 31.44 1.63 -7.15
C GLY A 26 30.94 0.19 -6.91
N LEU A 27 30.47 -0.49 -7.95
CA LEU A 27 30.02 -1.89 -7.88
C LEU A 27 31.21 -2.81 -7.56
N LEU A 28 32.32 -2.69 -8.30
CA LEU A 28 33.53 -3.49 -8.05
C LEU A 28 34.07 -3.31 -6.63
N LYS A 29 34.10 -2.06 -6.14
CA LYS A 29 34.48 -1.80 -4.75
C LYS A 29 33.57 -2.51 -3.76
N LYS A 30 32.25 -2.46 -3.97
CA LYS A 30 31.29 -3.15 -3.11
C LYS A 30 31.42 -4.67 -3.17
N SER A 31 31.70 -5.24 -4.34
CA SER A 31 31.96 -6.68 -4.49
C SER A 31 33.20 -7.09 -3.68
N ASN A 32 34.27 -6.30 -3.75
CA ASN A 32 35.48 -6.50 -2.94
C ASN A 32 35.18 -6.38 -1.44
N ASP A 33 34.54 -5.29 -1.02
CA ASP A 33 34.20 -5.06 0.38
C ASP A 33 33.31 -6.20 0.92
N LEU A 34 32.33 -6.68 0.15
CA LEU A 34 31.48 -7.80 0.53
C LEU A 34 32.28 -9.09 0.68
N SER A 35 33.17 -9.38 -0.29
CA SER A 35 34.01 -10.57 -0.25
C SER A 35 34.93 -10.57 0.96
N VAL A 36 35.58 -9.45 1.26
CA VAL A 36 36.51 -9.30 2.39
C VAL A 36 35.80 -9.28 3.75
N LEU A 37 34.72 -8.51 3.88
CA LEU A 37 34.06 -8.31 5.18
C LEU A 37 33.22 -9.51 5.62
N CYS A 38 32.68 -10.27 4.67
CA CYS A 38 31.80 -11.38 4.96
C CYS A 38 32.43 -12.75 4.67
N ASP A 39 33.68 -12.78 4.19
CA ASP A 39 34.39 -14.00 3.77
C ASP A 39 33.55 -14.87 2.80
N VAL A 40 32.99 -14.20 1.78
CA VAL A 40 32.16 -14.84 0.76
C VAL A 40 32.81 -14.75 -0.61
N GLN A 41 32.62 -15.78 -1.42
CA GLN A 41 33.05 -15.79 -2.80
C GLN A 41 32.11 -14.92 -3.65
N VAL A 42 32.67 -13.91 -4.32
CA VAL A 42 31.90 -12.98 -5.17
C VAL A 42 32.61 -12.84 -6.51
N CYS A 43 31.87 -13.00 -7.61
CA CYS A 43 32.34 -12.58 -8.93
C CYS A 43 31.43 -11.48 -9.48
N THR A 44 31.96 -10.59 -10.30
CA THR A 44 31.19 -9.54 -10.96
C THR A 44 31.52 -9.49 -12.44
N ILE A 45 30.48 -9.57 -13.26
CA ILE A 45 30.56 -9.54 -14.73
C ILE A 45 29.77 -8.33 -15.21
N VAL A 46 30.43 -7.41 -15.91
CA VAL A 46 29.80 -6.19 -16.43
C VAL A 46 30.07 -6.04 -17.91
N HIS A 47 28.99 -6.00 -18.68
CA HIS A 47 29.00 -5.71 -20.12
C HIS A 47 28.38 -4.33 -20.39
N SER A 48 28.92 -3.62 -21.38
CA SER A 48 28.46 -2.29 -21.77
C SER A 48 28.08 -2.25 -23.25
N ILE A 49 26.86 -1.79 -23.54
CA ILE A 49 26.38 -1.59 -24.91
C ILE A 49 27.27 -0.59 -25.68
N ASP A 50 27.80 0.44 -25.00
CA ASP A 50 28.68 1.44 -25.63
C ASP A 50 30.12 0.93 -25.87
N HIS A 51 30.49 -0.22 -25.27
CA HIS A 51 31.83 -0.80 -25.29
C HIS A 51 31.76 -2.34 -25.33
N PRO A 52 31.24 -2.94 -26.42
CA PRO A 52 30.94 -4.37 -26.47
C PRO A 52 32.19 -5.25 -26.29
N ASN A 53 33.36 -4.76 -26.72
CA ASN A 53 34.63 -5.49 -26.60
C ASN A 53 35.33 -5.27 -25.25
N ASN A 54 34.70 -4.58 -24.29
CA ASN A 54 35.30 -4.29 -22.99
C ASN A 54 34.48 -4.94 -21.88
N LEU A 55 34.59 -6.27 -21.80
CA LEU A 55 34.03 -7.04 -20.70
C LEU A 55 34.85 -6.78 -19.44
N VAL A 56 34.16 -6.36 -18.37
CA VAL A 56 34.81 -6.15 -17.08
C VAL A 56 34.47 -7.31 -16.16
N LEU A 57 35.52 -7.96 -15.68
CA LEU A 57 35.47 -9.09 -14.77
C LEU A 57 36.21 -8.75 -13.49
N TRP A 58 35.69 -9.25 -12.37
CA TRP A 58 36.34 -9.19 -11.08
C TRP A 58 36.01 -10.47 -10.31
N PRO A 59 36.97 -11.07 -9.57
CA PRO A 59 38.32 -10.56 -9.26
C PRO A 59 39.31 -10.72 -10.42
N SER A 60 39.71 -11.94 -10.76
CA SER A 60 40.41 -12.27 -12.01
C SER A 60 39.50 -13.06 -12.96
N LEU A 61 39.89 -13.16 -14.24
CA LEU A 61 39.16 -13.97 -15.22
C LEU A 61 39.05 -15.43 -14.77
N ALA A 62 40.16 -16.03 -14.33
CA ALA A 62 40.22 -17.43 -13.92
C ALA A 62 39.35 -17.70 -12.69
N GLU A 63 39.42 -16.83 -11.68
CA GLU A 63 38.61 -16.98 -10.47
C GLU A 63 37.12 -16.76 -10.75
N ALA A 64 36.77 -15.75 -11.55
CA ALA A 64 35.39 -15.52 -11.94
C ALA A 64 34.82 -16.72 -12.72
N GLN A 65 35.59 -17.29 -13.66
CA GLN A 65 35.21 -18.49 -14.39
C GLN A 65 34.99 -19.68 -13.46
N ALA A 66 35.94 -19.97 -12.57
CA ALA A 66 35.81 -21.05 -11.59
C ALA A 66 34.59 -20.89 -10.68
N LEU A 67 34.25 -19.65 -10.29
CA LEU A 67 33.06 -19.37 -9.50
C LEU A 67 31.76 -19.57 -10.29
N VAL A 68 31.73 -19.17 -11.56
CA VAL A 68 30.57 -19.42 -12.44
C VAL A 68 30.38 -20.92 -12.64
N GLU A 69 31.43 -21.67 -12.95
CA GLU A 69 31.37 -23.13 -13.11
C GLU A 69 30.88 -23.81 -11.83
N LYS A 70 31.42 -23.40 -10.67
CA LYS A 70 30.97 -23.91 -9.36
C LYS A 70 29.49 -23.59 -9.12
N PHE A 71 29.04 -22.39 -9.48
CA PHE A 71 27.64 -22.00 -9.35
C PHE A 71 26.75 -22.83 -10.29
N GLU A 72 27.16 -23.03 -11.54
CA GLU A 72 26.44 -23.84 -12.54
C GLU A 72 26.36 -25.33 -12.16
N ALA A 73 27.34 -25.86 -11.44
CA ALA A 73 27.32 -27.22 -10.92
C ALA A 73 26.33 -27.42 -9.74
N LEU A 74 25.82 -26.35 -9.12
CA LEU A 74 24.89 -26.49 -8.00
C LEU A 74 23.52 -27.04 -8.43
N PRO A 75 22.87 -27.87 -7.59
CA PRO A 75 21.47 -28.24 -7.78
C PRO A 75 20.54 -27.02 -7.79
N SER A 76 19.45 -27.07 -8.56
CA SER A 76 18.52 -25.93 -8.73
C SER A 76 17.99 -25.36 -7.42
N HIS A 77 17.70 -26.20 -6.41
CA HIS A 77 17.22 -25.76 -5.11
C HIS A 77 18.25 -24.98 -4.28
N LYS A 78 19.54 -25.03 -4.63
CA LYS A 78 20.61 -24.24 -4.02
C LYS A 78 20.98 -22.99 -4.83
N LYS A 79 20.43 -22.85 -6.04
CA LYS A 79 20.63 -21.69 -6.90
C LYS A 79 19.53 -20.67 -6.66
N HIS A 80 19.79 -19.70 -5.80
CA HIS A 80 18.94 -18.52 -5.74
C HIS A 80 19.40 -17.53 -6.80
N VAL A 81 18.69 -17.51 -7.93
CA VAL A 81 18.82 -16.45 -8.93
C VAL A 81 17.82 -15.36 -8.56
N LEU A 82 18.27 -14.11 -8.48
CA LEU A 82 17.40 -12.96 -8.33
C LEU A 82 17.51 -12.13 -9.59
N GLU A 83 16.47 -12.13 -10.41
CA GLU A 83 16.44 -11.24 -11.55
C GLU A 83 16.03 -9.84 -11.13
N HIS A 84 16.66 -8.82 -11.72
CA HIS A 84 16.27 -7.43 -11.49
C HIS A 84 14.77 -7.20 -11.80
N LYS A 85 14.20 -7.97 -12.73
CA LYS A 85 12.77 -7.97 -13.07
C LYS A 85 11.89 -8.38 -11.90
N GLU A 86 12.28 -9.38 -11.12
CA GLU A 86 11.54 -9.85 -9.93
C GLU A 86 11.65 -8.85 -8.78
N PHE A 87 12.80 -8.21 -8.62
CA PHE A 87 12.94 -7.12 -7.67
C PHE A 87 12.06 -5.91 -8.04
N LEU A 88 12.03 -5.55 -9.33
CA LEU A 88 11.20 -4.45 -9.83
C LEU A 88 9.70 -4.78 -9.88
N SER A 89 9.29 -6.05 -9.97
CA SER A 89 7.87 -6.42 -9.96
C SER A 89 7.24 -6.09 -8.61
N GLY A 90 7.93 -6.38 -7.50
CA GLY A 90 7.45 -6.04 -6.16
C GLY A 90 7.28 -4.53 -5.94
N ASP A 91 8.18 -3.72 -6.48
CA ASP A 91 8.06 -2.26 -6.40
C ASP A 91 6.98 -1.71 -7.34
N ASN A 92 6.79 -2.30 -8.52
CA ASN A 92 5.67 -1.98 -9.40
C ASN A 92 4.32 -2.27 -8.73
N GLU A 93 4.18 -3.41 -8.07
CA GLU A 93 2.96 -3.72 -7.33
C GLU A 93 2.70 -2.72 -6.20
N LYS A 94 3.74 -2.31 -5.45
CA LYS A 94 3.59 -1.25 -4.43
C LYS A 94 3.11 0.05 -5.04
N LEU A 95 3.62 0.42 -6.22
CA LEU A 95 3.18 1.61 -6.93
C LEU A 95 1.74 1.48 -7.44
N LYS A 96 1.35 0.33 -7.99
CA LYS A 96 -0.04 0.04 -8.39
C LYS A 96 -1.00 0.16 -7.21
N ARG A 97 -0.67 -0.46 -6.07
CA ARG A 97 -1.46 -0.33 -4.82
C ARG A 97 -1.61 1.12 -4.37
N LYS A 98 -0.56 1.94 -4.53
CA LYS A 98 -0.64 3.38 -4.22
C LYS A 98 -1.52 4.14 -5.20
N LEU A 99 -1.46 3.80 -6.49
CA LEU A 99 -2.30 4.39 -7.53
C LEU A 99 -3.78 4.08 -7.26
N GLU A 100 -4.12 2.81 -7.07
CA GLU A 100 -5.50 2.37 -6.76
C GLU A 100 -6.06 3.07 -5.51
N LYS A 101 -5.23 3.27 -4.48
CA LYS A 101 -5.64 4.00 -3.28
C LYS A 101 -5.92 5.48 -3.57
N GLN A 102 -5.08 6.12 -4.39
CA GLN A 102 -5.28 7.52 -4.78
C GLN A 102 -6.50 7.68 -5.68
N GLU A 103 -6.72 6.78 -6.64
CA GLU A 103 -7.91 6.76 -7.48
C GLU A 103 -9.19 6.65 -6.65
N LYS A 104 -9.21 5.77 -5.65
CA LYS A 104 -10.35 5.68 -4.70
C LYS A 104 -10.60 7.00 -3.97
N VAL A 105 -9.55 7.63 -3.42
CA VAL A 105 -9.67 8.91 -2.71
C VAL A 105 -10.17 10.03 -3.63
N ASN A 106 -9.61 10.13 -4.84
CA ASN A 106 -10.06 11.08 -5.85
C ASN A 106 -11.53 10.86 -6.19
N ARG A 107 -11.93 9.60 -6.40
CA ARG A 107 -13.32 9.23 -6.67
C ARG A 107 -14.26 9.66 -5.54
N GLU A 108 -13.83 9.55 -4.28
CA GLU A 108 -14.63 10.05 -3.16
C GLU A 108 -14.81 11.57 -3.18
N VAL A 109 -13.78 12.30 -3.57
CA VAL A 109 -13.82 13.77 -3.68
C VAL A 109 -14.76 14.17 -4.82
N GLU A 110 -14.64 13.54 -5.99
CA GLU A 110 -15.54 13.76 -7.14
C GLU A 110 -17.01 13.56 -6.75
N LEU A 111 -17.32 12.44 -6.09
CA LEU A 111 -18.69 12.15 -5.64
C LEU A 111 -19.20 13.19 -4.62
N LYS A 112 -18.34 13.71 -3.74
CA LYS A 112 -18.72 14.79 -2.82
C LYS A 112 -19.02 16.10 -3.55
N VAL A 113 -18.25 16.42 -4.59
CA VAL A 113 -18.50 17.60 -5.42
C VAL A 113 -19.85 17.47 -6.13
N LEU A 114 -20.16 16.31 -6.69
CA LEU A 114 -21.46 16.02 -7.31
C LEU A 114 -22.61 16.15 -6.32
N LEU A 115 -22.47 15.57 -5.13
CA LEU A 115 -23.47 15.68 -4.07
C LEU A 115 -23.75 17.16 -3.73
N ARG A 116 -22.71 17.99 -3.61
CA ARG A 116 -22.84 19.43 -3.36
C ARG A 116 -23.60 20.14 -4.48
N LYS A 117 -23.30 19.84 -5.75
CA LYS A 117 -24.03 20.40 -6.90
C LYS A 117 -25.52 20.07 -6.82
N ILE A 118 -25.86 18.82 -6.52
CA ILE A 118 -27.24 18.37 -6.35
C ILE A 118 -27.93 19.14 -5.21
N PHE A 119 -27.30 19.26 -4.04
CA PHE A 119 -27.85 20.00 -2.90
C PHE A 119 -28.08 21.48 -3.19
N ASN A 120 -27.22 22.09 -4.02
CA ASN A 120 -27.35 23.47 -4.43
C ASN A 120 -28.30 23.67 -5.63
N ASN A 121 -28.88 22.58 -6.16
CA ASN A 121 -29.73 22.59 -7.35
C ASN A 121 -29.01 23.16 -8.60
N GLU A 122 -27.70 22.91 -8.70
CA GLU A 122 -26.85 23.28 -9.84
C GLU A 122 -27.05 22.29 -11.01
N ALA A 123 -26.74 22.73 -12.23
CA ALA A 123 -26.80 21.86 -13.42
C ALA A 123 -25.76 20.71 -13.33
N LEU A 124 -26.11 19.56 -13.92
CA LEU A 124 -25.31 18.32 -13.94
C LEU A 124 -24.81 17.95 -15.34
N ASP A 125 -24.59 18.97 -16.16
CA ASP A 125 -24.18 18.96 -17.56
C ASP A 125 -22.91 18.15 -17.88
N GLU A 126 -22.02 17.93 -16.89
CA GLU A 126 -20.80 17.12 -17.04
C GLU A 126 -20.83 15.80 -16.24
N THR A 127 -21.99 15.36 -15.75
CA THR A 127 -22.09 14.15 -14.91
C THR A 127 -22.31 12.91 -15.77
N SER A 128 -21.44 11.90 -15.64
CA SER A 128 -21.59 10.63 -16.37
C SER A 128 -22.57 9.67 -15.68
N VAL A 129 -23.07 8.68 -16.43
CA VAL A 129 -23.93 7.62 -15.88
C VAL A 129 -23.20 6.80 -14.82
N ASP A 130 -21.88 6.59 -14.96
CA ASP A 130 -21.08 5.88 -13.96
C ASP A 130 -20.94 6.69 -12.67
N ASP A 131 -20.88 8.02 -12.75
CA ASP A 131 -20.90 8.90 -11.58
C ASP A 131 -22.20 8.78 -10.79
N LEU A 132 -23.33 8.80 -11.49
CA LEU A 132 -24.65 8.62 -10.88
C LEU A 132 -24.79 7.24 -10.25
N ARG A 133 -24.30 6.19 -10.93
CA ARG A 133 -24.32 4.81 -10.42
C ARG A 133 -23.47 4.68 -9.15
N ASP A 134 -22.27 5.24 -9.14
CA ASP A 134 -21.39 5.20 -7.97
C ASP A 134 -21.95 6.02 -6.80
N LEU A 135 -22.58 7.16 -7.10
CA LEU A 135 -23.28 7.97 -6.10
C LEU A 135 -24.47 7.21 -5.51
N ASN A 136 -25.29 6.57 -6.34
CA ASN A 136 -26.45 5.81 -5.89
C ASN A 136 -26.04 4.68 -4.94
N LYS A 137 -25.02 3.89 -5.31
CA LYS A 137 -24.46 2.85 -4.42
C LYS A 137 -23.97 3.42 -3.09
N LYS A 138 -23.35 4.61 -3.08
CA LYS A 138 -22.92 5.25 -1.84
C LYS A 138 -24.10 5.71 -0.99
N LEU A 139 -25.18 6.17 -1.60
CA LEU A 139 -26.40 6.57 -0.90
C LEU A 139 -27.10 5.35 -0.29
N GLU A 140 -27.25 4.25 -1.05
CA GLU A 140 -27.81 2.98 -0.58
C GLU A 140 -27.05 2.47 0.67
N MET A 141 -25.71 2.40 0.61
CA MET A 141 -24.91 1.99 1.78
C MET A 141 -25.09 2.92 2.99
N ARG A 142 -25.33 4.22 2.76
CA ARG A 142 -25.54 5.18 3.84
C ARG A 142 -26.94 5.07 4.43
N GLU A 143 -27.93 4.80 3.61
CA GLU A 143 -29.30 4.52 4.03
C GLU A 143 -29.33 3.28 4.92
N GLU A 144 -28.72 2.17 4.49
CA GLU A 144 -28.58 0.95 5.30
C GLU A 144 -27.91 1.21 6.65
N GLU A 145 -26.83 2.01 6.68
CA GLU A 145 -26.15 2.36 7.92
C GLU A 145 -27.04 3.22 8.84
N ILE A 146 -27.78 4.19 8.28
CA ILE A 146 -28.73 5.01 9.06
C ILE A 146 -29.82 4.14 9.66
N GLU A 147 -30.40 3.22 8.89
CA GLU A 147 -31.42 2.29 9.37
C GLU A 147 -30.90 1.40 10.51
N ARG A 148 -29.67 0.88 10.36
CA ARG A 148 -28.99 0.11 11.41
C ARG A 148 -28.83 0.93 12.69
N GLN A 149 -28.34 2.16 12.58
CA GLN A 149 -28.15 3.05 13.74
C GLN A 149 -29.49 3.39 14.41
N LEU A 150 -30.54 3.67 13.63
CA LEU A 150 -31.89 3.93 14.15
C LEU A 150 -32.43 2.73 14.95
N LYS A 151 -32.18 1.51 14.48
CA LYS A 151 -32.59 0.29 15.20
C LYS A 151 -31.92 0.20 16.56
N LEU A 152 -30.61 0.39 16.63
CA LEU A 152 -29.83 0.35 17.89
C LEU A 152 -30.28 1.43 18.88
N VAL A 153 -30.57 2.64 18.39
CA VAL A 153 -31.09 3.72 19.23
C VAL A 153 -32.47 3.38 19.79
N ARG A 154 -33.35 2.75 19.00
CA ARG A 154 -34.69 2.33 19.46
C ARG A 154 -34.63 1.23 20.52
N GLU A 155 -33.77 0.24 20.35
CA GLU A 155 -33.58 -0.85 21.31
C GLU A 155 -33.02 -0.31 22.64
N SER A 156 -32.01 0.57 22.58
CA SER A 156 -31.47 1.20 23.80
C SER A 156 -32.47 2.12 24.51
N THR A 157 -33.33 2.83 23.78
CA THR A 157 -34.40 3.63 24.40
C THR A 157 -35.51 2.78 25.02
N SER A 158 -35.86 1.61 24.45
CA SER A 158 -36.85 0.72 25.07
C SER A 158 -36.33 0.11 26.38
N LEU A 159 -35.08 -0.35 26.40
CA LEU A 159 -34.41 -0.87 27.60
C LEU A 159 -34.32 0.19 28.71
N ALA A 160 -34.01 1.44 28.35
CA ALA A 160 -33.97 2.55 29.31
C ALA A 160 -35.37 2.91 29.87
N ALA A 161 -36.41 2.79 29.05
CA ALA A 161 -37.79 3.01 29.47
C ALA A 161 -38.32 1.88 30.39
N GLU A 162 -37.92 0.64 30.15
CA GLU A 162 -38.23 -0.52 31.00
C GLU A 162 -37.53 -0.41 32.37
N ALA A 163 -36.24 -0.11 32.39
CA ALA A 163 -35.49 0.12 33.63
C ALA A 163 -36.06 1.29 34.48
N SER A 164 -36.59 2.33 33.83
CA SER A 164 -37.24 3.46 34.54
C SER A 164 -38.62 3.12 35.11
N LYS A 165 -39.31 2.09 34.58
CA LYS A 165 -40.59 1.61 35.13
C LYS A 165 -40.37 0.72 36.35
N GLU A 166 -39.32 -0.10 36.36
CA GLU A 166 -38.96 -0.95 37.51
C GLU A 166 -38.41 -0.15 38.70
N ALA A 167 -37.85 1.05 38.47
CA ALA A 167 -37.29 1.89 39.52
C ALA A 167 -38.32 2.73 40.32
N ARG A 168 -39.64 2.68 39.99
CA ARG A 168 -40.67 3.35 40.80
C ARG A 168 -41.01 2.48 42.02
N PRO A 169 -40.76 2.91 43.27
CA PRO A 169 -41.14 2.12 44.43
C PRO A 169 -42.67 2.10 44.58
N ASN A 170 -43.24 0.92 44.84
CA ASN A 170 -44.62 0.77 45.28
C ASN A 170 -44.81 1.61 46.55
N LEU A 171 -45.60 2.68 46.49
CA LEU A 171 -46.04 3.35 47.73
C LEU A 171 -47.01 2.41 48.45
N PRO A 172 -46.87 2.20 49.77
CA PRO A 172 -47.83 1.43 50.54
C PRO A 172 -49.19 2.13 50.56
N ASP A 173 -50.25 1.32 50.52
CA ASP A 173 -51.65 1.74 50.62
C ASP A 173 -51.91 2.41 51.98
N LEU A 174 -52.49 3.61 51.97
CA LEU A 174 -52.69 4.47 53.15
C LEU A 174 -53.87 4.03 54.05
N ASN A 175 -54.43 2.84 53.85
CA ASN A 175 -55.61 2.35 54.57
C ASN A 175 -55.31 1.40 55.75
N GLU A 176 -54.06 1.24 56.17
CA GLU A 176 -53.71 0.54 57.42
C GLU A 176 -53.16 1.53 58.46
N LEU A 177 -54.03 2.38 59.00
CA LEU A 177 -53.80 3.03 60.29
C LEU A 177 -54.66 2.30 61.34
N PRO A 178 -54.05 1.74 62.41
CA PRO A 178 -54.81 1.11 63.47
C PRO A 178 -55.62 2.18 64.23
N PRO A 179 -56.78 1.82 64.81
CA PRO A 179 -57.60 2.79 65.54
C PRO A 179 -56.85 3.27 66.78
N GLU A 180 -56.89 4.58 67.02
CA GLU A 180 -56.45 5.20 68.27
C GLU A 180 -57.25 4.61 69.44
N GLU A 181 -56.55 3.97 70.37
CA GLU A 181 -57.07 3.68 71.71
C GLU A 181 -56.60 4.77 72.68
N TYR A 182 -57.56 5.29 73.45
CA TYR A 182 -57.47 6.39 74.42
C TYR A 182 -56.45 6.17 75.55
#